data_AF-A0A3R8P4H0-F1
#
_entry.id   AF-A0A3R8P4H0-F1
#
_cell.length_a   1.000
_cell.length_b   1.000
_cell.length_c   1.000
_cell.angle_alpha   90.00
_cell.angle_beta   90.00
_cell.angle_gamma   90.00
#
_symmetry.space_group_name_H-M   'P 1'
#
loop_
_entity.id
_entity.type
_entity.pdbx_description
1 polymer ?
#
loop_
_entity_poly.entity_id
_entity_poly.type
_entity_poly.pdbx_seq_one_letter_code
_entity_poly.pdbx_strand_id
1 'polypeptide(L)'
;TGGTLFLMWLGEQITSRGVGNGVSLIIFAGIMAHLPMSLGQLLGQSQTSGNYTPLFLILIGAVAASLAIVFMERSQRRLLVHYPKRQQGNRMVGGE
;
A
#
# COMPACT_ATOMS: atom_id res chain seq x y z
N THR A 1 -13.66 0.03 -23.43
CA THR A 1 -13.15 1.41 -23.25
C THR A 1 -14.07 2.28 -22.41
N GLY A 2 -15.41 2.15 -22.50
CA GLY A 2 -16.32 2.93 -21.63
C GLY A 2 -16.21 2.62 -20.13
N GLY A 3 -16.12 1.35 -19.74
CA GLY A 3 -16.03 0.96 -18.32
C GLY A 3 -14.77 1.46 -17.60
N THR A 4 -13.62 1.50 -18.29
CA THR A 4 -12.37 2.04 -17.73
C THR A 4 -12.43 3.56 -17.56
N LEU A 5 -13.06 4.29 -18.48
CA LEU A 5 -13.28 5.74 -18.35
C LEU A 5 -14.22 6.06 -17.19
N PHE A 6 -15.26 5.24 -17.00
CA PHE A 6 -16.18 5.38 -15.88
C PHE A 6 -15.47 5.17 -14.51
N LEU A 7 -14.61 4.14 -14.40
CA LEU A 7 -13.83 3.89 -13.19
C LEU A 7 -12.80 5.00 -12.92
N MET A 8 -12.18 5.56 -13.96
CA MET A 8 -11.29 6.73 -13.82
C MET A 8 -12.05 7.93 -13.26
N TRP A 9 -13.20 8.27 -13.85
CA TRP A 9 -14.04 9.38 -13.38
C TRP A 9 -14.48 9.17 -11.93
N LEU A 10 -14.91 7.95 -11.56
CA LEU A 10 -15.22 7.63 -10.16
C LEU A 10 -14.01 7.79 -9.24
N GLY A 11 -12.81 7.39 -9.68
CA GLY A 11 -11.57 7.57 -8.92
C GLY A 11 -11.24 9.04 -8.65
N GLU A 12 -11.46 9.91 -9.63
CA GLU A 12 -11.32 11.36 -9.45
C GLU A 12 -12.35 11.93 -8.47
N GLN A 13 -13.60 11.48 -8.55
CA GLN A 13 -14.64 11.91 -7.60
C GLN A 13 -14.30 11.50 -6.16
N ILE A 14 -13.81 10.26 -5.95
CA ILE A 14 -13.37 9.78 -4.63
C ILE A 14 -12.19 10.62 -4.11
N THR A 15 -11.22 10.97 -4.97
CA THR A 15 -10.08 11.80 -4.58
C THR A 15 -10.52 13.20 -4.13
N SER A 16 -11.51 13.79 -4.80
CA SER A 16 -11.98 15.15 -4.50
C SER A 16 -12.75 15.31 -3.19
N ARG A 17 -13.35 14.23 -2.68
CA ARG A 17 -14.22 14.25 -1.48
C ARG A 17 -13.78 13.30 -0.37
N GLY A 18 -12.78 12.46 -0.64
CA GLY A 18 -12.34 11.36 0.22
C GLY A 18 -10.92 11.53 0.75
N VAL A 19 -10.40 10.45 1.34
CA VAL A 19 -9.06 10.40 1.92
C VAL A 19 -8.12 9.65 0.98
N GLY A 20 -7.03 10.29 0.54
CA GLY A 20 -6.00 9.65 -0.29
C GLY A 20 -6.31 9.64 -1.79
N ASN A 21 -5.68 8.72 -2.52
CA ASN A 21 -5.83 8.60 -3.97
C ASN A 21 -6.99 7.65 -4.31
N GLY A 22 -8.05 8.18 -4.92
CA GLY A 22 -9.27 7.44 -5.22
C GLY A 22 -9.09 6.31 -6.23
N VAL A 23 -8.15 6.44 -7.17
CA VAL A 23 -7.82 5.34 -8.11
C VAL A 23 -7.15 4.18 -7.36
N SER A 24 -6.22 4.47 -6.44
CA SER A 24 -5.58 3.45 -5.59
C SER A 24 -6.60 2.73 -4.71
N LEU A 25 -7.61 3.45 -4.20
CA LEU A 25 -8.69 2.86 -3.40
C LEU A 25 -9.58 1.92 -4.21
N ILE A 26 -9.88 2.25 -5.47
CA ILE A 26 -10.66 1.36 -6.36
C ILE A 26 -9.90 0.05 -6.61
N ILE A 27 -8.61 0.14 -6.92
CA ILE A 27 -7.76 -1.05 -7.13
C ILE A 27 -7.70 -1.89 -5.85
N PHE A 28 -7.47 -1.24 -4.71
CA PHE A 28 -7.44 -1.88 -3.40
C PHE A 28 -8.76 -2.60 -3.09
N ALA A 29 -9.89 -1.94 -3.28
CA ALA A 29 -11.21 -2.51 -3.05
C ALA A 29 -11.47 -3.72 -3.96
N GLY A 30 -11.04 -3.66 -5.22
CA GLY A 30 -11.15 -4.78 -6.16
C GLY A 30 -10.33 -6.01 -5.73
N ILE A 31 -9.14 -5.81 -5.17
CA ILE A 31 -8.33 -6.92 -4.62
C ILE A 31 -8.98 -7.48 -3.35
N MET A 32 -9.37 -6.59 -2.44
CA MET A 32 -9.96 -6.96 -1.15
C MET A 32 -11.30 -7.68 -1.29
N ALA A 33 -12.09 -7.39 -2.33
CA ALA A 33 -13.37 -8.04 -2.58
C ALA A 33 -13.25 -9.56 -2.82
N HIS A 34 -12.10 -10.04 -3.31
CA HIS A 34 -11.89 -11.46 -3.59
C HIS A 34 -11.39 -12.25 -2.36
N LEU A 35 -10.76 -11.58 -1.39
CA LEU A 35 -10.17 -12.25 -0.23
C LEU A 35 -11.16 -13.10 0.58
N PRO A 36 -12.38 -12.63 0.92
CA PRO A 36 -13.33 -13.42 1.71
C PRO A 36 -13.72 -14.73 1.01
N MET A 37 -13.92 -14.68 -0.31
CA MET A 37 -14.27 -15.83 -1.11
C MET A 37 -13.14 -16.85 -1.14
N SER A 38 -11.90 -16.40 -1.38
CA SER A 38 -10.73 -17.29 -1.36
C SER A 38 -10.50 -17.94 0.01
N LEU A 39 -10.69 -17.20 1.11
CA LEU A 39 -10.60 -17.75 2.46
C LEU A 39 -11.68 -18.79 2.75
N GLY A 40 -12.93 -18.53 2.34
CA GLY A 40 -14.03 -19.48 2.49
C GLY A 40 -13.79 -20.79 1.73
N GLN A 41 -13.26 -20.70 0.50
CA GLN A 41 -12.89 -21.87 -0.29
C GLN A 41 -11.77 -22.68 0.36
N LEU A 42 -10.72 -22.02 0.86
CA LEU A 42 -9.60 -22.67 1.54
C LEU A 42 -10.04 -23.37 2.82
N LEU A 43 -10.91 -22.75 3.61
CA LEU A 43 -11.47 -23.33 4.84
C LEU A 43 -12.38 -24.53 4.54
N GLY A 44 -13.24 -24.43 3.53
CA GLY A 44 -14.08 -25.55 3.08
C GLY A 44 -13.26 -26.72 2.58
N GLN A 45 -12.23 -26.46 1.77
CA GLN A 45 -11.31 -27.49 1.26
C GLN A 45 -10.55 -28.19 2.39
N SER A 46 -10.08 -27.41 3.39
CA SER A 46 -9.32 -27.94 4.53
C SER A 46 -10.17 -28.82 5.44
N GLN A 47 -11.45 -28.45 5.66
CA GLN A 47 -12.39 -29.27 6.44
C GLN A 47 -12.73 -30.58 5.73
N THR A 48 -12.99 -30.54 4.42
CA THR A 48 -13.30 -31.75 3.63
C THR A 48 -12.13 -32.72 3.54
N SER A 49 -10.90 -32.19 3.43
CA SER A 49 -9.70 -33.01 3.22
C SER A 49 -9.01 -33.42 4.53
N GLY A 50 -9.41 -32.84 5.67
CA GLY A 50 -8.75 -33.01 6.97
C GLY A 50 -7.33 -32.44 7.04
N ASN A 51 -6.84 -31.79 5.98
CA ASN A 51 -5.47 -31.29 5.86
C ASN A 51 -5.46 -29.76 5.96
N TYR A 52 -4.94 -29.25 7.07
CA TYR A 52 -4.83 -27.81 7.35
C TYR A 52 -3.47 -27.22 6.96
N THR A 53 -2.53 -28.04 6.46
CA THR A 53 -1.20 -27.60 6.02
C THR A 53 -1.23 -26.40 5.06
N PRO A 54 -2.06 -26.37 3.98
CA PRO A 54 -2.06 -25.24 3.06
C PRO A 54 -2.53 -23.94 3.72
N LEU A 55 -3.46 -24.02 4.68
CA LEU A 55 -3.96 -22.86 5.42
C LEU A 55 -2.86 -22.28 6.32
N PHE A 56 -2.11 -23.13 7.02
CA PHE A 56 -0.96 -22.70 7.82
C PHE A 56 0.15 -22.08 6.97
N LEU A 57 0.45 -22.63 5.80
CA LEU A 57 1.46 -22.07 4.88
C LEU A 57 1.07 -20.68 4.39
N ILE A 58 -0.20 -20.48 4.02
CA ILE A 58 -0.70 -19.16 3.58
C ILE A 58 -0.62 -18.15 4.74
N LEU A 59 -0.98 -18.55 5.95
CA LEU A 59 -0.91 -17.68 7.13
C LEU A 59 0.54 -17.25 7.41
N ILE A 60 1.48 -18.19 7.41
CA ILE A 60 2.91 -17.90 7.60
C ILE A 60 3.43 -17.00 6.46
N GLY A 61 3.04 -17.28 5.22
CA GLY A 61 3.39 -16.46 4.06
C GLY A 61 2.89 -15.02 4.17
N ALA A 62 1.64 -14.83 4.62
CA ALA A 62 1.06 -13.51 4.82
C ALA A 62 1.80 -12.70 5.91
N VAL A 63 2.14 -13.34 7.03
CA VAL A 63 2.94 -12.72 8.10
C VAL A 63 4.33 -12.36 7.58
N ALA A 64 5.02 -13.29 6.91
CA ALA A 64 6.34 -13.05 6.35
C ALA A 64 6.34 -11.91 5.32
N ALA A 65 5.35 -11.87 4.42
CA ALA A 65 5.19 -10.80 3.46
C ALA A 65 4.95 -9.44 4.14
N SER A 66 4.09 -9.39 5.16
CA SER A 66 3.84 -8.16 5.91
C SER A 66 5.10 -7.64 6.60
N LEU A 67 5.91 -8.52 7.21
CA LEU A 67 7.18 -8.15 7.84
C LEU A 67 8.19 -7.64 6.80
N ALA A 68 8.28 -8.30 5.64
CA ALA A 68 9.14 -7.88 4.55
C ALA A 68 8.75 -6.50 4.00
N ILE A 69 7.45 -6.26 3.82
CA ILE A 69 6.92 -4.95 3.37
C ILE A 69 7.27 -3.88 4.40
N VAL A 70 7.00 -4.11 5.69
CA VAL A 70 7.31 -3.14 6.75
C VAL A 70 8.81 -2.87 6.86
N PHE A 71 9.65 -3.90 6.73
CA PHE A 71 11.10 -3.74 6.73
C PHE A 71 11.58 -2.87 5.58
N MET A 72 11.08 -3.12 4.37
CA MET A 72 11.41 -2.33 3.19
C MET A 72 10.88 -0.89 3.29
N GLU A 73 9.65 -0.70 3.75
CA GLU A 73 9.03 0.62 3.90
C GLU A 73 9.76 1.49 4.93
N ARG A 74 10.23 0.89 6.02
CA ARG A 74 11.01 1.60 7.06
C ARG A 74 12.47 1.85 6.66
N SER A 75 12.95 1.24 5.58
CA SER A 75 14.31 1.44 5.09
C SER A 75 14.43 2.80 4.42
N GLN A 76 14.81 3.82 5.19
CA GLN A 76 15.04 5.17 4.70
C GLN A 76 16.52 5.54 4.78
N ARG A 77 17.09 5.94 3.65
CA ARG A 77 18.43 6.53 3.63
C ARG A 77 18.33 8.02 3.94
N ARG A 78 18.77 8.42 5.13
CA ARG A 78 18.88 9.83 5.50
C ARG A 78 20.12 10.43 4.84
N LEU A 79 19.94 11.34 3.89
CA LEU A 79 21.00 12.13 3.27
C LEU A 79 21.06 13.48 3.98
N LEU A 80 22.24 13.85 4.47
CA LEU A 80 22.45 15.17 5.07
C LEU A 80 22.54 16.21 3.95
N VAL A 81 21.52 17.06 3.83
CA VAL A 81 21.52 18.18 2.88
C VAL A 81 21.99 19.42 3.62
N HIS A 82 23.09 20.02 3.17
CA HIS A 82 23.49 21.34 3.62
C HIS A 82 22.89 22.38 2.69
N TYR A 83 21.90 23.14 3.19
CA TYR A 83 21.37 24.28 2.45
C TYR A 83 22.43 25.39 2.42
N PRO A 84 22.83 25.88 1.24
CA PRO A 84 23.83 26.94 1.16
C PRO A 84 23.25 28.22 1.77
N LYS A 85 23.99 28.78 2.74
CA LYS A 85 23.65 30.07 3.34
C LYS A 85 23.79 31.15 2.26
N ARG A 86 22.71 31.87 1.97
CA ARG A 86 22.74 33.01 1.04
C ARG A 86 23.52 34.15 1.69
N GLN A 87 24.76 34.38 1.27
CA GLN A 87 25.47 35.62 1.60
C GLN A 87 24.82 36.77 0.82
N GLN A 88 24.32 37.77 1.54
CA GLN A 88 23.90 39.05 0.96
C GLN A 88 24.86 40.12 1.50
N GLY A 89 25.83 40.53 0.67
CA GLY A 89 26.93 41.45 1.06
C GLY A 89 28.07 40.79 1.86
N ASN A 90 28.86 41.58 2.58
CA ASN A 90 30.04 41.14 3.35
C ASN A 90 29.69 40.47 4.71
N ARG A 91 28.45 39.99 4.88
CA ARG A 91 27.97 39.35 6.11
C ARG A 91 27.24 38.06 5.75
N MET A 92 27.66 36.95 6.38
CA MET A 92 26.92 35.70 6.36
C MET A 92 25.65 35.89 7.20
N VAL A 93 24.53 36.13 6.53
CA VAL A 93 23.21 36.04 7.17
C VAL A 93 22.70 34.64 6.89
N GLY A 94 22.87 33.76 7.87
CA GLY A 94 22.46 32.36 7.78
C GLY A 94 21.31 32.11 8.73
N GLY A 95 20.11 32.01 8.16
CA GLY A 95 18.98 31.35 8.80
C GLY A 95 19.31 29.89 9.13
N GLU A 96 18.53 29.38 10.07
CA GLU A 96 18.47 27.97 10.45
C GLU A 96 18.19 27.06 9.24
#